data_AF-M7TQI9-F1
#
_entry.id   AF-M7TQI9-F1
#
_cell.length_a   1.000
_cell.length_b   1.000
_cell.length_c   1.000
_cell.angle_alpha   90.00
_cell.angle_beta   90.00
_cell.angle_gamma   90.00
#
_symmetry.space_group_name_H-M   'P 1'
#
loop_
_entity.id
_entity.type
_entity.pdbx_description
1 polymer ?
#
loop_
_entity_poly.entity_id
_entity_poly.type
_entity_poly.pdbx_seq_one_letter_code
_entity_poly.pdbx_strand_id
1 'polypeptide(L)'
;MQFKTFVPVAALLSLQLSSVLAAPVAEAEAVDASFELEKRIGTDAGDGTKAKPYIFNIDCTGVDEVCEAQCAAILCFKSPSLLQYGGPGSNTAQRTASGAGSDPFRPPIATLVGGSPIDLSALKQSTWTSPEDTTNASAKEGGKGCLIAPVNASHNTKEGSRVSGQISHYKAKKGEYFKKKYHNAGKYCKALDAGKAADTVCKNAPSTEPVHFMYRRTSKKIGNSLLWQHLTYGTDTWAVNFPGYS
;
A
#
# COMPACT_ATOMS: atom_id res chain seq x y z
N MET A 1 -14.69 -68.84 34.28
CA MET A 1 -13.30 -69.34 34.15
C MET A 1 -12.74 -68.73 32.87
N GLN A 2 -11.62 -68.01 32.76
CA GLN A 2 -10.50 -67.57 33.61
C GLN A 2 -10.00 -66.26 32.96
N PHE A 3 -10.01 -65.11 33.65
CA PHE A 3 -8.87 -64.44 34.30
C PHE A 3 -7.52 -64.36 33.54
N LYS A 4 -7.11 -63.10 33.34
CA LYS A 4 -5.75 -62.49 33.36
C LYS A 4 -4.77 -62.93 32.27
N THR A 5 -4.13 -61.95 31.62
CA THR A 5 -2.73 -61.57 31.94
C THR A 5 -2.43 -60.17 31.38
N PHE A 6 -2.11 -59.24 32.29
CA PHE A 6 -1.35 -58.02 32.00
C PHE A 6 0.13 -58.40 31.87
N VAL A 7 0.84 -57.87 30.87
CA VAL A 7 2.30 -57.70 30.93
C VAL A 7 2.64 -56.29 30.42
N PRO A 8 3.36 -55.47 31.21
CA PRO A 8 3.77 -54.12 30.85
C PRO A 8 5.08 -54.17 30.03
N VAL A 9 5.21 -53.30 29.03
CA VAL A 9 6.52 -52.93 28.49
C VAL A 9 6.62 -51.41 28.52
N ALA A 10 7.16 -50.93 29.63
CA ALA A 10 7.70 -49.60 29.73
C ALA A 10 9.10 -49.56 29.07
N ALA A 11 9.39 -48.39 28.50
CA ALA A 11 10.72 -47.86 28.22
C ALA A 11 11.53 -48.46 27.06
N LEU A 12 11.53 -47.73 25.94
CA LEU A 12 12.69 -47.39 25.12
C LEU A 12 12.27 -46.18 24.25
N LEU A 13 12.28 -44.96 24.80
CA LEU A 13 13.38 -44.01 24.59
C LEU A 13 13.97 -44.09 23.17
N SER A 14 13.33 -43.40 22.24
CA SER A 14 14.03 -42.77 21.12
C SER A 14 13.41 -41.39 20.91
N LEU A 15 13.83 -40.46 21.77
CA LEU A 15 13.80 -39.04 21.44
C LEU A 15 14.63 -38.88 20.15
N GLN A 16 13.97 -38.78 19.01
CA GLN A 16 14.58 -38.17 17.84
C GLN A 16 14.59 -36.66 18.08
N LEU A 17 15.59 -36.21 18.85
CA LEU A 17 16.05 -34.84 18.80
C LEU A 17 16.69 -34.65 17.42
N SER A 18 15.87 -34.33 16.43
CA SER A 18 16.36 -33.74 15.19
C SER A 18 17.10 -32.47 15.59
N SER A 19 18.42 -32.51 15.53
CA SER A 19 19.28 -31.35 15.66
C SER A 19 18.92 -30.41 14.51
N VAL A 20 18.01 -29.48 14.76
CA VAL A 20 17.86 -28.30 13.92
C VAL A 20 19.16 -27.52 14.14
N LEU A 21 20.12 -27.73 13.24
CA LEU A 21 21.19 -26.76 13.01
C LEU A 21 20.49 -25.45 12.69
N ALA A 22 20.38 -24.60 13.71
CA ALA A 22 20.11 -23.19 13.53
C ALA A 22 21.24 -22.68 12.64
N ALA A 23 20.94 -22.52 11.35
CA ALA A 23 21.77 -21.71 10.49
C ALA A 23 21.97 -20.37 11.22
N PRO A 24 23.19 -19.83 11.26
CA PRO A 24 23.38 -18.48 11.78
C PRO A 24 22.43 -17.59 10.99
N VAL A 25 21.43 -17.05 11.69
CA VAL A 25 20.66 -15.93 11.18
C VAL A 25 21.72 -14.87 10.95
N ALA A 26 22.03 -14.62 9.67
CA ALA A 26 22.80 -13.45 9.29
C ALA A 26 22.13 -12.31 10.03
N GLU A 27 22.86 -11.69 10.97
CA GLU A 27 22.40 -10.49 11.66
C GLU A 27 21.85 -9.58 10.58
N ALA A 28 20.57 -9.24 10.70
CA ALA A 28 20.01 -8.20 9.86
C ALA A 28 20.93 -7.00 10.07
N GLU A 29 21.69 -6.65 9.04
CA GLU A 29 22.57 -5.50 9.06
C GLU A 29 21.76 -4.35 9.64
N ALA A 30 22.29 -3.74 10.70
CA ALA A 30 21.68 -2.59 11.32
C ALA A 30 21.47 -1.56 10.20
N VAL A 31 20.21 -1.37 9.80
CA VAL A 31 19.86 -0.36 8.82
C VAL A 31 20.27 0.95 9.45
N ASP A 32 21.35 1.50 8.92
CA ASP A 32 21.94 2.75 9.34
C ASP A 32 20.86 3.84 9.27
N ALA A 33 20.29 4.17 10.43
CA ALA A 33 19.25 5.18 10.58
C ALA A 33 19.81 6.61 10.46
N SER A 34 21.02 6.77 9.89
CA SER A 34 21.73 8.06 9.81
C SER A 34 21.78 8.70 8.42
N PHE A 35 21.02 8.21 7.43
CA PHE A 35 20.77 9.00 6.22
C PHE A 35 19.55 9.92 6.40
N GLU A 36 19.88 11.16 6.78
CA GLU A 36 19.09 12.39 6.67
C GLU A 36 17.86 12.50 7.60
N LEU A 37 18.14 12.73 8.89
CA LEU A 37 17.39 13.71 9.67
C LEU A 37 17.67 15.12 9.12
N GLU A 38 17.25 15.40 7.89
CA GLU A 38 17.06 16.78 7.47
C GLU A 38 16.01 17.40 8.40
N LYS A 39 16.47 18.40 9.15
CA LYS A 39 15.64 19.31 9.94
C LYS A 39 14.66 20.03 9.01
N ARG A 40 13.53 19.40 8.67
CA ARG A 40 12.40 20.04 7.99
C ARG A 40 11.61 20.87 9.00
N ILE A 41 12.23 21.93 9.53
CA ILE A 41 11.48 23.01 10.17
C ILE A 41 10.82 23.80 9.04
N GLY A 42 9.61 23.39 8.67
CA GLY A 42 8.67 24.25 7.98
C GLY A 42 7.69 24.81 9.00
N THR A 43 7.54 26.13 9.05
CA THR A 43 6.47 26.84 9.77
C THR A 43 5.05 26.44 9.31
N ASP A 44 4.95 25.60 8.29
CA ASP A 44 3.71 25.07 7.70
C ASP A 44 3.27 23.75 8.36
N ALA A 45 3.86 23.35 9.49
CA ALA A 45 3.64 22.06 10.10
C ALA A 45 2.18 21.77 10.47
N GLY A 46 1.26 22.75 10.46
CA GLY A 46 -0.13 22.54 10.88
C GLY A 46 -0.25 22.18 12.37
N ASP A 47 -1.48 21.97 12.84
CA ASP A 47 -1.78 21.54 14.21
C ASP A 47 -2.58 20.22 14.25
N GLY A 48 -2.65 19.52 13.10
CA GLY A 48 -3.39 18.26 12.97
C GLY A 48 -4.90 18.43 12.89
N THR A 49 -5.44 19.65 12.93
CA THR A 49 -6.87 19.87 12.67
C THR A 49 -7.20 19.75 11.18
N LYS A 50 -8.47 19.53 10.84
CA LYS A 50 -8.91 19.48 9.44
C LYS A 50 -8.60 20.78 8.68
N ALA A 51 -8.67 21.93 9.36
CA ALA A 51 -8.40 23.25 8.78
C ALA A 51 -6.90 23.56 8.65
N LYS A 52 -6.08 23.01 9.54
CA LYS A 52 -4.61 23.15 9.55
C LYS A 52 -3.95 21.77 9.69
N PRO A 53 -4.08 20.90 8.69
CA PRO A 53 -3.53 19.55 8.75
C PRO A 53 -2.00 19.58 8.79
N TYR A 54 -1.37 18.53 9.33
CA TYR A 54 0.07 18.38 9.20
C TYR A 54 0.48 18.29 7.73
N ILE A 55 1.60 18.92 7.37
CA ILE A 55 2.15 18.85 6.01
C ILE A 55 3.33 17.89 6.00
N PHE A 56 3.10 16.69 5.48
CA PHE A 56 4.14 15.68 5.33
C PHE A 56 4.90 15.96 4.04
N ASN A 57 6.16 16.32 4.17
CA ASN A 57 7.03 16.58 3.02
C ASN A 57 7.62 15.26 2.53
N ILE A 58 7.18 14.80 1.38
CA ILE A 58 7.62 13.55 0.78
C ILE A 58 8.64 13.88 -0.30
N ASP A 59 9.91 13.61 -0.05
CA ASP A 59 10.90 13.56 -1.12
C ASP A 59 10.66 12.31 -1.96
N CYS A 60 10.50 12.46 -3.28
CA CYS A 60 10.21 11.36 -4.19
C CYS A 60 11.45 10.75 -4.81
N THR A 61 12.65 11.27 -4.52
CA THR A 61 13.90 10.75 -5.05
C THR A 61 14.06 9.26 -4.73
N GLY A 62 14.15 8.45 -5.79
CA GLY A 62 14.32 7.00 -5.72
C GLY A 62 13.08 6.24 -5.24
N VAL A 63 11.90 6.87 -5.28
CA VAL A 63 10.57 6.23 -5.09
C VAL A 63 9.53 6.84 -6.04
N ASP A 64 9.99 7.41 -7.16
CA ASP A 64 9.25 8.27 -8.05
C ASP A 64 7.91 7.66 -8.48
N GLU A 65 7.88 6.36 -8.75
CA GLU A 65 6.67 5.65 -9.17
C GLU A 65 5.61 5.55 -8.08
N VAL A 66 6.03 5.45 -6.81
CA VAL A 66 5.13 5.40 -5.65
C VAL A 66 4.45 6.75 -5.48
N CYS A 67 5.25 7.82 -5.52
CA CYS A 67 4.73 9.19 -5.50
C CYS A 67 3.77 9.45 -6.67
N GLU A 68 4.19 9.12 -7.89
CA GLU A 68 3.39 9.37 -9.10
C GLU A 68 2.08 8.58 -9.09
N ALA A 69 2.06 7.35 -8.56
CA ALA A 69 0.83 6.58 -8.37
C ALA A 69 -0.14 7.28 -7.41
N GLN A 70 0.34 7.73 -6.24
CA GLN A 70 -0.48 8.48 -5.28
C GLN A 70 -1.03 9.78 -5.87
N CYS A 71 -0.17 10.56 -6.55
CA CYS A 71 -0.56 11.82 -7.18
C CYS A 71 -1.54 11.61 -8.34
N ALA A 72 -1.36 10.56 -9.15
CA ALA A 72 -2.32 10.19 -10.20
C ALA A 72 -3.68 9.79 -9.61
N ALA A 73 -3.71 9.03 -8.52
CA ALA A 73 -4.94 8.68 -7.83
C ALA A 73 -5.71 9.92 -7.35
N ILE A 74 -5.01 10.90 -6.77
CA ILE A 74 -5.62 12.17 -6.32
C ILE A 74 -6.09 13.00 -7.52
N LEU A 75 -5.19 13.27 -8.46
CA LEU A 75 -5.43 14.20 -9.56
C LEU A 75 -6.45 13.65 -10.57
N CYS A 76 -6.21 12.43 -11.06
CA CYS A 76 -6.96 11.81 -12.14
C CYS A 76 -8.23 11.11 -11.62
N PHE A 77 -8.19 10.49 -10.44
CA PHE A 77 -9.30 9.68 -9.92
C PHE A 77 -10.00 10.28 -8.68
N LYS A 78 -9.64 11.51 -8.28
CA LYS A 78 -10.26 12.22 -7.15
C LYS A 78 -10.14 11.49 -5.81
N SER A 79 -9.08 10.70 -5.64
CA SER A 79 -8.71 10.16 -4.34
C SER A 79 -8.43 11.31 -3.35
N PRO A 80 -8.78 11.17 -2.06
CA PRO A 80 -8.62 12.25 -1.10
C PRO A 80 -7.14 12.63 -0.90
N SER A 81 -6.83 13.93 -0.99
CA SER A 81 -5.51 14.48 -0.68
C SER A 81 -5.33 14.85 0.80
N LEU A 82 -6.45 15.04 1.51
CA LEU A 82 -6.51 15.26 2.95
C LEU A 82 -6.86 13.93 3.62
N LEU A 83 -5.96 13.43 4.44
CA LEU A 83 -6.07 12.12 5.07
C LEU A 83 -6.17 12.30 6.58
N GLN A 84 -6.97 11.46 7.24
CA GLN A 84 -7.05 11.41 8.70
C GLN A 84 -6.22 10.23 9.20
N TYR A 85 -5.22 10.47 10.06
CA TYR A 85 -4.41 9.41 10.65
C TYR A 85 -5.25 8.50 11.56
N GLY A 86 -5.00 7.20 11.46
CA GLY A 86 -5.82 6.14 12.04
C GLY A 86 -6.94 5.73 11.09
N GLY A 87 -7.68 4.69 11.44
CA GLY A 87 -8.79 4.18 10.62
C GLY A 87 -9.44 3.01 11.35
N PRO A 88 -10.52 2.42 10.81
CA PRO A 88 -11.08 1.19 11.35
C PRO A 88 -10.01 0.08 11.46
N GLY A 89 -9.74 -0.40 12.68
CA GLY A 89 -8.77 -1.48 12.90
C GLY A 89 -7.29 -1.08 12.79
N SER A 90 -6.44 -2.06 12.49
CA SER A 90 -4.99 -1.89 12.33
C SER A 90 -4.62 -1.59 10.88
N ASN A 91 -3.38 -1.12 10.63
CA ASN A 91 -2.86 -0.96 9.26
C ASN A 91 -2.95 -2.27 8.45
N THR A 92 -2.77 -3.42 9.11
CA THR A 92 -2.96 -4.74 8.49
C THR A 92 -4.42 -4.96 8.09
N ALA A 93 -5.37 -4.61 8.96
CA ALA A 93 -6.80 -4.71 8.62
C ALA A 93 -7.16 -3.80 7.45
N GLN A 94 -6.58 -2.60 7.37
CA GLN A 94 -6.75 -1.67 6.27
C GLN A 94 -6.17 -2.23 4.95
N ARG A 95 -4.94 -2.77 4.95
CA ARG A 95 -4.36 -3.45 3.77
C ARG A 95 -5.19 -4.64 3.31
N THR A 96 -5.76 -5.40 4.24
CA THR A 96 -6.70 -6.48 3.90
C THR A 96 -7.98 -5.91 3.28
N ALA A 97 -8.51 -4.82 3.82
CA ALA A 97 -9.72 -4.18 3.31
C ALA A 97 -9.54 -3.58 1.90
N SER A 98 -8.40 -2.96 1.60
CA SER A 98 -8.06 -2.49 0.26
C SER A 98 -7.75 -3.62 -0.72
N GLY A 99 -7.36 -4.78 -0.19
CA GLY A 99 -6.87 -5.91 -0.96
C GLY A 99 -5.38 -5.86 -1.26
N ALA A 100 -4.66 -4.82 -0.83
CA ALA A 100 -3.20 -4.77 -0.95
C ALA A 100 -2.53 -5.98 -0.27
N GLY A 101 -3.10 -6.47 0.84
CA GLY A 101 -2.59 -7.67 1.53
C GLY A 101 -2.75 -8.99 0.76
N SER A 102 -3.43 -9.01 -0.39
CA SER A 102 -3.56 -10.21 -1.23
C SER A 102 -2.55 -10.25 -2.39
N ASP A 103 -1.58 -9.33 -2.43
CA ASP A 103 -0.52 -9.27 -3.44
C ASP A 103 -1.00 -9.44 -4.90
N PRO A 104 -1.96 -8.62 -5.39
CA PRO A 104 -2.65 -8.87 -6.66
C PRO A 104 -1.78 -8.82 -7.91
N PHE A 105 -0.58 -8.26 -7.79
CA PHE A 105 0.38 -8.10 -8.87
C PHE A 105 1.48 -9.18 -8.87
N ARG A 106 1.44 -10.13 -7.92
CA ARG A 106 2.35 -11.29 -7.88
C ARG A 106 1.71 -12.51 -8.53
N PRO A 107 2.49 -13.40 -9.18
CA PRO A 107 1.99 -14.68 -9.64
C PRO A 107 1.44 -15.55 -8.48
N PRO A 108 0.27 -16.19 -8.64
CA PRO A 108 -0.67 -16.06 -9.75
C PRO A 108 -1.35 -14.68 -9.75
N ILE A 109 -1.24 -13.94 -10.87
CA ILE A 109 -1.77 -12.58 -10.97
C ILE A 109 -3.28 -12.59 -10.77
N ALA A 110 -3.77 -11.61 -10.01
CA ALA A 110 -5.18 -11.52 -9.69
C ALA A 110 -6.06 -11.26 -10.91
N THR A 111 -7.32 -11.68 -10.80
CA THR A 111 -8.29 -11.64 -11.89
C THR A 111 -9.17 -10.40 -11.79
N LEU A 112 -9.45 -9.77 -12.94
CA LEU A 112 -10.39 -8.68 -13.09
C LEU A 112 -11.84 -9.19 -13.07
N VAL A 113 -12.77 -8.30 -12.73
CA VAL A 113 -14.19 -8.49 -13.04
C VAL A 113 -14.31 -8.67 -14.56
N GLY A 114 -14.85 -9.82 -14.98
CA GLY A 114 -14.86 -10.24 -16.39
C GLY A 114 -13.93 -11.42 -16.69
N GLY A 115 -13.09 -11.85 -15.74
CA GLY A 115 -12.38 -13.13 -15.79
C GLY A 115 -10.98 -13.07 -16.40
N SER A 116 -10.56 -11.93 -16.96
CA SER A 116 -9.19 -11.74 -17.46
C SER A 116 -8.21 -11.46 -16.31
N PRO A 117 -6.94 -11.92 -16.36
CA PRO A 117 -5.93 -11.50 -15.40
C PRO A 117 -5.62 -10.01 -15.54
N ILE A 118 -5.08 -9.39 -14.49
CA ILE A 118 -4.49 -8.05 -14.59
C ILE A 118 -3.33 -8.10 -15.60
N ASP A 119 -3.35 -7.22 -16.60
CA ASP A 119 -2.28 -7.09 -17.59
C ASP A 119 -1.30 -5.98 -17.18
N LEU A 120 -0.06 -6.38 -16.86
CA LEU A 120 1.04 -5.48 -16.50
C LEU A 120 2.09 -5.36 -17.64
N SER A 121 1.86 -5.97 -18.80
CA SER A 121 2.85 -6.03 -19.89
C SER A 121 3.27 -4.65 -20.40
N ALA A 122 2.32 -3.70 -20.43
CA ALA A 122 2.56 -2.33 -20.85
C ALA A 122 3.45 -1.53 -19.88
N LEU A 123 3.55 -1.90 -18.59
CA LEU A 123 4.46 -1.24 -17.65
C LEU A 123 5.92 -1.44 -18.04
N LYS A 124 6.26 -2.59 -18.64
CA LYS A 124 7.65 -3.00 -18.90
C LYS A 124 8.55 -2.97 -17.64
N GLN A 125 7.94 -3.21 -16.47
CA GLN A 125 8.61 -3.21 -15.16
C GLN A 125 8.29 -4.51 -14.42
N SER A 126 9.09 -5.55 -14.62
CA SER A 126 8.84 -6.88 -14.03
C SER A 126 8.96 -6.92 -12.49
N THR A 127 9.63 -5.93 -11.90
CA THR A 127 9.82 -5.84 -10.44
C THR A 127 8.67 -5.14 -9.72
N TRP A 128 7.74 -4.53 -10.44
CA TRP A 128 6.63 -3.77 -9.88
C TRP A 128 5.47 -4.68 -9.50
N THR A 129 5.65 -5.38 -8.40
CA THR A 129 4.71 -6.39 -7.90
C THR A 129 4.12 -6.02 -6.54
N SER A 130 4.57 -4.93 -5.94
CA SER A 130 4.05 -4.46 -4.66
C SER A 130 2.84 -3.56 -4.87
N PRO A 131 1.73 -3.78 -4.15
CA PRO A 131 0.59 -2.88 -4.21
C PRO A 131 0.82 -1.63 -3.35
N GLU A 132 0.86 -0.47 -4.00
CA GLU A 132 0.78 0.82 -3.33
C GLU A 132 -0.65 1.12 -2.92
N ASP A 133 -0.91 1.39 -1.63
CA ASP A 133 -2.20 1.88 -1.14
C ASP A 133 -2.23 3.41 -1.23
N THR A 134 -2.90 3.98 -2.23
CA THR A 134 -2.72 5.40 -2.57
C THR A 134 -3.19 6.39 -1.50
N THR A 135 -4.09 5.96 -0.61
CA THR A 135 -4.55 6.74 0.57
C THR A 135 -3.84 6.36 1.87
N ASN A 136 -2.82 5.49 1.81
CA ASN A 136 -2.10 4.89 2.92
C ASN A 136 -2.98 4.04 3.87
N ALA A 137 -2.56 2.82 4.16
CA ALA A 137 -3.25 1.95 5.13
C ALA A 137 -3.28 2.49 6.57
N SER A 138 -2.48 3.51 6.89
CA SER A 138 -2.51 4.21 8.18
C SER A 138 -3.58 5.30 8.26
N ALA A 139 -4.30 5.60 7.17
CA ALA A 139 -5.33 6.63 7.13
C ALA A 139 -6.74 6.04 7.13
N LYS A 140 -7.73 6.88 7.47
CA LYS A 140 -9.13 6.47 7.58
C LYS A 140 -9.75 6.25 6.21
N GLU A 141 -9.29 7.03 5.25
CA GLU A 141 -9.59 6.94 3.83
C GLU A 141 -8.87 5.76 3.15
N GLY A 142 -8.03 5.04 3.90
CA GLY A 142 -7.44 3.76 3.53
C GLY A 142 -8.47 2.62 3.44
N GLY A 143 -8.00 1.45 3.04
CA GLY A 143 -8.79 0.23 3.03
C GLY A 143 -9.86 0.20 1.95
N LYS A 144 -11.14 0.08 2.34
CA LYS A 144 -12.24 -0.09 1.40
C LYS A 144 -12.31 1.06 0.39
N GLY A 145 -12.22 0.73 -0.90
CA GLY A 145 -12.27 1.72 -1.99
C GLY A 145 -10.95 2.45 -2.24
N CYS A 146 -9.90 2.17 -1.47
CA CYS A 146 -8.54 2.58 -1.78
C CYS A 146 -8.16 2.11 -3.19
N LEU A 147 -7.55 3.00 -3.96
CA LEU A 147 -6.97 2.62 -5.24
C LEU A 147 -5.60 2.04 -4.94
N ILE A 148 -5.24 1.02 -5.71
CA ILE A 148 -3.92 0.44 -5.66
C ILE A 148 -3.26 0.46 -7.03
N ALA A 149 -1.94 0.58 -7.02
CA ALA A 149 -1.11 0.53 -8.21
C ALA A 149 0.11 -0.37 -8.00
N PRO A 150 0.62 -1.03 -9.05
CA PRO A 150 1.84 -1.80 -8.99
C PRO A 150 3.06 -0.88 -8.92
N VAL A 151 3.93 -1.10 -7.93
CA VAL A 151 5.18 -0.35 -7.71
C VAL A 151 6.31 -1.29 -7.26
N ASN A 152 7.54 -0.78 -7.22
CA ASN A 152 8.65 -1.54 -6.66
C ASN A 152 8.49 -1.69 -5.13
N ALA A 153 8.68 -2.91 -4.61
CA ALA A 153 8.48 -3.22 -3.19
C ALA A 153 9.43 -2.44 -2.25
N SER A 154 10.69 -2.28 -2.65
CA SER A 154 11.69 -1.57 -1.85
C SER A 154 11.37 -0.07 -1.79
N HIS A 155 10.92 0.50 -2.91
CA HIS A 155 10.53 1.90 -3.00
C HIS A 155 9.25 2.18 -2.21
N ASN A 156 8.27 1.28 -2.29
CA ASN A 156 7.02 1.37 -1.52
C ASN A 156 7.31 1.35 0.00
N THR A 157 8.19 0.46 0.44
CA THR A 157 8.64 0.43 1.84
C THR A 157 9.36 1.71 2.24
N LYS A 158 10.22 2.27 1.36
CA LYS A 158 10.94 3.51 1.60
C LYS A 158 10.00 4.72 1.73
N GLU A 159 9.00 4.85 0.86
CA GLU A 159 7.97 5.89 0.97
C GLU A 159 7.16 5.72 2.26
N GLY A 160 6.71 4.50 2.56
CA GLY A 160 5.96 4.20 3.79
C GLY A 160 6.76 4.54 5.07
N SER A 161 8.08 4.35 5.06
CA SER A 161 8.97 4.79 6.13
C SER A 161 9.05 6.31 6.25
N ARG A 162 9.06 7.05 5.14
CA ARG A 162 9.02 8.54 5.14
C ARG A 162 7.71 9.07 5.74
N VAL A 163 6.57 8.44 5.42
CA VAL A 163 5.27 8.79 6.02
C VAL A 163 5.26 8.45 7.50
N SER A 164 5.68 7.24 7.87
CA SER A 164 5.71 6.79 9.27
C SER A 164 6.63 7.66 10.14
N GLY A 165 7.81 8.02 9.62
CA GLY A 165 8.75 8.91 10.30
C GLY A 165 8.15 10.29 10.58
N GLN A 166 7.36 10.83 9.66
CA GLN A 166 6.68 12.11 9.86
C GLN A 166 5.51 12.02 10.84
N ILE A 167 4.73 10.92 10.81
CA ILE A 167 3.72 10.64 11.84
C ILE A 167 4.37 10.66 13.24
N SER A 168 5.51 9.97 13.41
CA SER A 168 6.25 9.95 14.66
C SER A 168 6.84 11.30 15.03
N HIS A 169 7.44 12.02 14.07
CA HIS A 169 8.05 13.35 14.28
C HIS A 169 7.03 14.37 14.78
N TYR A 170 5.87 14.46 14.12
CA TYR A 170 4.79 15.35 14.52
C TYR A 170 3.99 14.84 15.72
N LYS A 171 4.25 13.62 16.19
CA LYS A 171 3.48 12.93 17.24
C LYS A 171 1.99 12.92 16.92
N ALA A 172 1.65 12.75 15.64
CA ALA A 172 0.28 12.81 15.16
C ALA A 172 -0.57 11.75 15.88
N LYS A 173 -1.72 12.16 16.39
CA LYS A 173 -2.66 11.29 17.09
C LYS A 173 -3.71 10.77 16.13
N LYS A 174 -4.28 9.61 16.44
CA LYS A 174 -5.43 9.09 15.71
C LYS A 174 -6.55 10.15 15.70
N GLY A 175 -7.13 10.41 14.53
CA GLY A 175 -8.14 11.45 14.32
C GLY A 175 -7.58 12.80 13.86
N GLU A 176 -6.27 13.02 13.91
CA GLU A 176 -5.63 14.21 13.35
C GLU A 176 -5.41 14.05 11.84
N TYR A 177 -5.33 15.17 11.13
CA TYR A 177 -5.28 15.23 9.68
C TYR A 177 -3.90 15.58 9.17
N PHE A 178 -3.55 15.02 8.01
CA PHE A 178 -2.34 15.33 7.29
C PHE A 178 -2.58 15.42 5.77
N LYS A 179 -1.70 16.15 5.09
CA LYS A 179 -1.57 16.17 3.63
C LYS A 179 -0.14 15.83 3.27
N LYS A 180 0.04 15.20 2.11
CA LYS A 180 1.37 14.99 1.53
C LYS A 180 1.68 16.12 0.55
N LYS A 181 2.88 16.70 0.69
CA LYS A 181 3.47 17.64 -0.26
C LYS A 181 4.68 16.97 -0.88
N TYR A 182 4.67 16.82 -2.19
CA TYR A 182 5.64 16.00 -2.91
C TYR A 182 6.77 16.87 -3.46
N HIS A 183 8.00 16.42 -3.29
CA HIS A 183 9.21 17.11 -3.74
C HIS A 183 9.99 16.19 -4.68
N ASN A 184 10.74 16.77 -5.62
CA ASN A 184 11.51 16.01 -6.62
C ASN A 184 10.65 15.00 -7.40
N ALA A 185 9.37 15.31 -7.56
CA ALA A 185 8.40 14.36 -8.08
C ALA A 185 8.25 14.43 -9.61
N GLY A 186 7.57 13.43 -10.15
CA GLY A 186 7.24 13.35 -11.56
C GLY A 186 6.11 14.29 -11.99
N LYS A 187 5.51 13.98 -13.13
CA LYS A 187 4.57 14.87 -13.80
C LYS A 187 3.22 14.98 -13.08
N TYR A 188 2.72 13.91 -12.48
CA TYR A 188 1.40 13.91 -11.83
C TYR A 188 1.47 14.70 -10.53
N CYS A 189 2.51 14.51 -9.74
CA CYS A 189 2.69 15.30 -8.52
C CYS A 189 2.93 16.77 -8.82
N LYS A 190 3.78 17.09 -9.80
CA LYS A 190 3.97 18.48 -10.26
C LYS A 190 2.67 19.13 -10.73
N ALA A 191 1.83 18.40 -11.46
CA ALA A 191 0.53 18.89 -11.90
C ALA A 191 -0.45 19.09 -10.74
N LEU A 192 -0.45 18.17 -9.77
CA LEU A 192 -1.26 18.26 -8.55
C LEU A 192 -0.87 19.48 -7.71
N ASP A 193 0.42 19.67 -7.44
CA ASP A 193 0.93 20.79 -6.63
C ASP A 193 0.72 22.15 -7.32
N ALA A 194 0.80 22.18 -8.65
CA ALA A 194 0.50 23.38 -9.45
C ALA A 194 -1.00 23.63 -9.66
N GLY A 195 -1.89 22.78 -9.13
CA GLY A 195 -3.34 22.93 -9.27
C GLY A 195 -3.83 22.82 -10.72
N LYS A 196 -3.13 22.07 -11.57
CA LYS A 196 -3.51 21.90 -12.98
C LYS A 196 -4.79 21.06 -13.11
N ALA A 197 -5.57 21.33 -14.16
CA ALA A 197 -6.72 20.51 -14.51
C ALA A 197 -6.24 19.09 -14.91
N ALA A 198 -6.92 18.06 -14.41
CA ALA A 198 -6.54 16.65 -14.60
C ALA A 198 -6.38 16.28 -16.08
N ASP A 199 -7.26 16.77 -16.96
CA ASP A 199 -7.21 16.50 -18.41
C ASP A 199 -5.90 16.88 -19.06
N THR A 200 -5.17 17.86 -18.51
CA THR A 200 -3.88 18.31 -19.05
C THR A 200 -2.78 17.25 -18.94
N VAL A 201 -2.92 16.26 -18.07
CA VAL A 201 -1.91 15.20 -17.86
C VAL A 201 -2.46 13.78 -17.89
N CYS A 202 -3.76 13.57 -17.60
CA CYS A 202 -4.35 12.24 -17.47
C CYS A 202 -4.96 11.74 -18.79
N LYS A 203 -5.54 12.62 -19.63
CA LYS A 203 -6.37 12.23 -20.79
C LYS A 203 -5.60 11.49 -21.90
N ASN A 204 -4.40 11.97 -22.22
CA ASN A 204 -3.56 11.43 -23.30
C ASN A 204 -2.25 10.83 -22.76
N ALA A 205 -2.28 10.32 -21.53
CA ALA A 205 -1.16 9.68 -20.90
C ALA A 205 -0.74 8.42 -21.69
N PRO A 206 0.57 8.21 -21.96
CA PRO A 206 1.09 6.94 -22.47
C PRO A 206 0.60 5.75 -21.65
N SER A 207 0.33 4.61 -22.31
CA SER A 207 -0.18 3.39 -21.66
C SER A 207 0.76 2.76 -20.64
N THR A 208 2.00 3.24 -20.54
CA THR A 208 3.02 2.80 -19.57
C THR A 208 2.94 3.54 -18.25
N GLU A 209 2.03 4.51 -18.09
CA GLU A 209 2.00 5.40 -16.94
C GLU A 209 0.98 5.02 -15.86
N PRO A 210 1.19 5.44 -14.60
CA PRO A 210 0.36 5.05 -13.46
C PRO A 210 -1.15 5.22 -13.63
N VAL A 211 -1.62 6.22 -14.40
CA VAL A 211 -3.06 6.43 -14.63
C VAL A 211 -3.74 5.23 -15.28
N HIS A 212 -3.00 4.38 -16.00
CA HIS A 212 -3.50 3.16 -16.63
C HIS A 212 -3.39 1.92 -15.75
N PHE A 213 -2.81 2.02 -14.56
CA PHE A 213 -2.60 0.89 -13.63
C PHE A 213 -3.22 1.17 -12.26
N MET A 214 -4.43 1.70 -12.26
CA MET A 214 -5.22 1.92 -11.05
C MET A 214 -6.27 0.83 -10.92
N TYR A 215 -6.24 0.14 -9.79
CA TYR A 215 -7.15 -0.95 -9.49
C TYR A 215 -7.81 -0.73 -8.14
N ARG A 216 -8.97 -1.35 -7.93
CA ARG A 216 -9.57 -1.46 -6.60
C ARG A 216 -10.19 -2.83 -6.42
N ARG A 217 -10.09 -3.35 -5.19
CA ARG A 217 -10.71 -4.62 -4.81
C ARG A 217 -12.24 -4.50 -4.86
N THR A 218 -12.92 -5.52 -5.38
CA THR A 218 -14.40 -5.63 -5.30
C THR A 218 -14.85 -6.56 -4.18
N SER A 219 -16.16 -6.65 -3.92
CA SER A 219 -16.73 -7.70 -3.04
C SER A 219 -16.87 -9.05 -3.74
N LYS A 220 -16.74 -9.10 -5.07
CA LYS A 220 -16.87 -10.33 -5.87
C LYS A 220 -15.65 -11.23 -5.70
N LYS A 221 -15.88 -12.54 -5.76
CA LYS A 221 -14.84 -13.58 -5.68
C LYS A 221 -15.08 -14.69 -6.69
N ILE A 222 -14.00 -15.35 -7.10
CA ILE A 222 -14.03 -16.66 -7.76
C ILE A 222 -13.29 -17.63 -6.84
N GLY A 223 -14.03 -18.58 -6.24
CA GLY A 223 -13.52 -19.37 -5.12
C GLY A 223 -13.10 -18.46 -3.97
N ASN A 224 -11.85 -18.60 -3.52
CA ASN A 224 -11.27 -17.76 -2.46
C ASN A 224 -10.58 -16.49 -2.98
N SER A 225 -10.47 -16.34 -4.30
CA SER A 225 -9.73 -15.22 -4.92
C SER A 225 -10.63 -14.00 -5.12
N LEU A 226 -10.13 -12.84 -4.73
CA LEU A 226 -10.78 -11.55 -4.95
C LEU A 226 -10.77 -11.19 -6.43
N LEU A 227 -11.88 -10.62 -6.91
CA LEU A 227 -11.92 -9.97 -8.22
C LEU A 227 -11.63 -8.47 -8.10
N TRP A 228 -10.91 -7.96 -9.08
CA TRP A 228 -10.43 -6.58 -9.14
C TRP A 228 -11.16 -5.78 -10.20
N GLN A 229 -11.41 -4.50 -9.94
CA GLN A 229 -11.83 -3.57 -10.96
C GLN A 229 -10.60 -2.77 -11.42
N HIS A 230 -10.39 -2.70 -12.73
CA HIS A 230 -9.50 -1.73 -13.35
C HIS A 230 -10.24 -0.41 -13.54
N LEU A 231 -9.66 0.69 -13.09
CA LEU A 231 -10.24 2.02 -13.22
C LEU A 231 -9.76 2.70 -14.50
N THR A 232 -10.71 3.31 -15.21
CA THR A 232 -10.44 4.08 -16.44
C THR A 232 -10.62 5.57 -16.17
N TYR A 233 -9.59 6.37 -16.45
CA TYR A 233 -9.68 7.83 -16.35
C TYR A 233 -10.82 8.39 -17.21
N GLY A 234 -11.54 9.38 -16.68
CA GLY A 234 -12.70 10.00 -17.34
C GLY A 234 -14.01 9.23 -17.15
N THR A 235 -13.95 7.98 -16.67
CA THR A 235 -15.12 7.14 -16.41
C THR A 235 -15.26 6.83 -14.92
N ASP A 236 -14.18 6.42 -14.28
CA ASP A 236 -14.17 5.98 -12.88
C ASP A 236 -13.60 7.05 -11.94
N THR A 237 -14.09 7.05 -10.71
CA THR A 237 -13.53 7.85 -9.60
C THR A 237 -13.34 7.00 -8.36
N TRP A 238 -12.46 7.46 -7.47
CA TRP A 238 -12.36 6.97 -6.10
C TRP A 238 -13.70 7.14 -5.39
N ALA A 239 -14.08 6.10 -4.65
CA ALA A 239 -15.24 6.12 -3.78
C ALA A 239 -15.11 4.97 -2.77
N VAL A 240 -15.49 5.21 -1.53
CA VAL A 240 -15.59 4.14 -0.52
C VAL A 240 -16.71 3.17 -0.88
N ASN A 241 -17.86 3.70 -1.34
CA ASN A 241 -19.00 2.93 -1.79
C ASN A 241 -19.12 3.06 -3.31
N PHE A 242 -19.04 1.93 -4.02
CA PHE A 242 -19.09 1.90 -5.48
C PHE A 242 -19.80 0.63 -5.96
N PRO A 243 -20.32 0.62 -7.20
CA PRO A 243 -20.95 -0.56 -7.78
C PRO A 243 -20.00 -1.77 -7.75
N GLY A 244 -20.42 -2.86 -7.10
CA GLY A 244 -19.60 -4.06 -6.94
C GLY A 244 -18.82 -4.16 -5.63
N TYR A 245 -19.02 -3.25 -4.68
CA TYR A 245 -18.62 -3.44 -3.28
C TYR A 245 -19.84 -3.36 -2.36
N SER A 246 -20.44 -4.54 -2.09
CA SER A 246 -21.48 -4.78 -1.09
C SER A 246 -20.86 -5.27 0.21
#